data_AF-A0A7Y4WM36-F1
#
_entry.id   AF-A0A7Y4WM36-F1
#
_cell.length_a   1.000
_cell.length_b   1.000
_cell.length_c   1.000
_cell.angle_alpha   90.00
_cell.angle_beta   90.00
_cell.angle_gamma   90.00
#
_symmetry.space_group_name_H-M   'P 1'
#
loop_
_entity.id
_entity.type
_entity.pdbx_description
1 polymer ?
#
loop_
_entity_poly.entity_id
_entity_poly.type
_entity_poly.pdbx_seq_one_letter_code
_entity_poly.pdbx_strand_id
1 'polypeptide(L)'
;MSKYTTYNISEENFVFGNKKYNFPNIILCDYSEYQDKDKKEALHKILLSINININDNGALELLKKNESFSFHVLNPRPETDILVFGLRPSRLMLQGFDELYISFDFLGCRIMFVGPLSDYLHEKNNKLLLWNALRVWKSL
;
A
#
# COMPACT_ATOMS: atom_id res chain seq x y z
N MET A 1 14.70 -44.59 -0.76
CA MET A 1 13.34 -44.19 -0.34
C MET A 1 13.44 -42.86 0.40
N SER A 2 13.15 -41.74 -0.27
CA SER A 2 13.14 -40.42 0.37
C SER A 2 11.90 -40.25 1.23
N LYS A 3 12.09 -39.91 2.50
CA LYS A 3 11.01 -39.53 3.42
C LYS A 3 10.60 -38.10 3.07
N TYR A 4 9.43 -37.94 2.49
CA TYR A 4 8.78 -36.63 2.39
C TYR A 4 8.18 -36.32 3.75
N THR A 5 8.73 -35.33 4.44
CA THR A 5 8.12 -34.75 5.64
C THR A 5 7.07 -33.75 5.16
N THR A 6 5.81 -34.16 5.18
CA THR A 6 4.69 -33.26 4.92
C THR A 6 4.55 -32.33 6.12
N TYR A 7 4.92 -31.06 5.96
CA TYR A 7 4.57 -30.04 6.94
C TYR A 7 3.08 -29.75 6.77
N ASN A 8 2.26 -30.20 7.73
CA ASN A 8 0.93 -29.62 7.90
C ASN A 8 1.16 -28.16 8.29
N ILE A 9 0.99 -27.26 7.33
CA ILE A 9 0.86 -25.83 7.61
C ILE A 9 -0.48 -25.72 8.33
N SER A 10 -0.45 -25.80 9.66
CA SER A 10 -1.61 -25.51 10.49
C SER A 10 -2.00 -24.06 10.22
N GLU A 11 -3.21 -23.86 9.68
CA GLU A 11 -3.85 -22.55 9.46
C GLU A 11 -3.95 -21.70 10.74
N GLU A 12 -3.61 -22.27 11.89
CA GLU A 12 -3.67 -21.68 13.23
C GLU A 12 -2.76 -20.45 13.44
N ASN A 13 -1.81 -20.18 12.55
CA ASN A 13 -0.97 -18.96 12.63
C ASN A 13 -1.44 -17.82 11.70
N PHE A 14 -2.43 -18.04 10.84
CA PHE A 14 -3.06 -16.95 10.10
C PHE A 14 -4.17 -16.36 10.96
N VAL A 15 -3.82 -15.43 11.85
CA VAL A 15 -4.80 -14.51 12.40
C VAL A 15 -5.30 -13.66 11.24
N PHE A 16 -6.35 -14.12 10.56
CA PHE A 16 -7.14 -13.32 9.62
C PHE A 16 -7.93 -12.28 10.43
N GLY A 17 -7.23 -11.28 10.96
CA GLY A 17 -7.85 -10.10 11.52
C GLY A 17 -8.47 -9.33 10.36
N ASN A 18 -9.69 -9.68 9.96
CA ASN A 18 -10.42 -8.98 8.91
C ASN A 18 -10.58 -7.51 9.29
N LYS A 19 -9.69 -6.66 8.79
CA LYS A 19 -9.75 -5.21 8.99
C LYS A 19 -10.73 -4.68 7.96
N LYS A 20 -11.96 -4.39 8.38
CA LYS A 20 -12.93 -3.73 7.50
C LYS A 20 -12.65 -2.23 7.45
N TYR A 21 -12.17 -1.77 6.30
CA TYR A 21 -12.07 -0.35 6.02
C TYR A 21 -13.38 0.15 5.40
N ASN A 22 -13.94 1.21 5.99
CA ASN A 22 -15.13 1.89 5.46
C ASN A 22 -14.76 3.19 4.71
N PHE A 23 -13.48 3.36 4.37
CA PHE A 23 -12.98 4.53 3.67
C PHE A 23 -12.81 4.23 2.19
N PRO A 24 -13.10 5.19 1.29
CA PRO A 24 -12.87 5.03 -0.14
C PRO A 24 -11.38 5.00 -0.51
N ASN A 25 -10.49 5.42 0.41
CA ASN A 25 -9.04 5.39 0.19
C ASN A 25 -8.33 4.58 1.28
N ILE A 26 -7.39 3.73 0.89
CA ILE A 26 -6.49 3.02 1.80
C ILE A 26 -5.05 3.32 1.39
N ILE A 27 -4.23 3.68 2.36
CA ILE A 27 -2.82 3.99 2.18
C ILE A 27 -2.04 2.92 2.92
N LEU A 28 -1.21 2.18 2.21
CA LEU A 28 -0.27 1.23 2.80
C LEU A 28 1.12 1.85 2.78
N CYS A 29 1.80 1.84 3.92
CA CYS A 29 3.16 2.40 4.01
C CYS A 29 4.04 1.50 4.89
N ASP A 30 5.33 1.41 4.57
CA ASP A 30 6.27 0.76 5.48
C ASP A 30 6.38 1.56 6.79
N TYR A 31 6.19 0.88 7.92
CA TYR A 31 6.25 1.49 9.25
C TYR A 31 7.55 2.26 9.49
N SER A 32 8.68 1.73 9.01
CA SER A 32 10.00 2.35 9.21
C SER A 32 10.12 3.70 8.52
N GLU A 33 9.40 3.92 7.43
CA GLU A 33 9.37 5.21 6.74
C GLU A 33 8.50 6.23 7.45
N TYR A 34 7.38 5.79 8.03
CA TYR A 34 6.45 6.68 8.71
C TYR A 34 6.92 7.15 10.11
N GLN A 35 7.97 6.52 10.68
CA GLN A 35 8.56 6.97 11.94
C GLN A 35 9.34 8.28 11.81
N ASP A 36 9.88 8.56 10.62
CA ASP A 36 10.59 9.80 10.35
C ASP A 36 9.60 10.97 10.19
N LYS A 37 9.86 12.08 10.90
CA LYS A 37 8.95 13.23 10.93
C LYS A 37 8.81 13.89 9.56
N ASP A 38 9.90 14.01 8.81
CA ASP A 38 9.91 14.69 7.51
C ASP A 38 9.20 13.83 6.47
N LYS A 39 9.43 12.51 6.48
CA LYS A 39 8.72 11.56 5.63
C LYS A 39 7.22 11.52 5.92
N LYS A 40 6.86 11.51 7.20
CA LYS A 40 5.45 11.61 7.62
C LYS A 40 4.82 12.89 7.07
N GLU A 41 5.44 14.04 7.29
CA GLU A 41 4.92 15.31 6.78
C GLU A 41 4.80 15.33 5.25
N ALA A 42 5.78 14.75 4.54
CA ALA A 42 5.74 14.60 3.09
C ALA A 42 4.57 13.73 2.63
N LEU A 43 4.32 12.58 3.28
CA LEU A 43 3.17 11.73 2.97
C LEU A 43 1.87 12.52 3.13
N HIS A 44 1.68 13.23 4.25
CA HIS A 44 0.49 14.05 4.48
C HIS A 44 0.30 15.11 3.39
N LYS A 45 1.38 15.81 2.99
CA LYS A 45 1.34 16.79 1.88
C LYS A 45 0.95 16.15 0.54
N ILE A 46 1.50 14.96 0.23
CA ILE A 46 1.17 14.22 -0.98
C ILE A 46 -0.32 13.84 -0.97
N LEU A 47 -0.81 13.26 0.12
CA LEU A 47 -2.22 12.84 0.22
C LEU A 47 -3.18 14.03 0.10
N LEU A 48 -2.88 15.14 0.78
CA LEU A 48 -3.70 16.35 0.68
C LEU A 48 -3.72 16.94 -0.73
N SER A 49 -2.62 16.82 -1.49
CA SER A 49 -2.56 17.32 -2.88
C SER A 49 -3.52 16.60 -3.83
N ILE A 50 -3.99 15.40 -3.44
CA ILE A 50 -4.98 14.60 -4.16
C ILE A 50 -6.30 14.46 -3.40
N ASN A 51 -6.56 15.39 -2.48
CA ASN A 51 -7.79 15.45 -1.69
C ASN A 51 -8.05 14.19 -0.83
N ILE A 52 -6.98 13.54 -0.36
CA ILE A 52 -7.06 12.45 0.61
C ILE A 52 -6.67 12.99 1.99
N ASN A 53 -7.57 12.88 2.94
CA ASN A 53 -7.36 13.23 4.34
C ASN A 53 -7.51 11.97 5.21
N ILE A 54 -6.42 11.60 5.88
CA ILE A 54 -6.40 10.47 6.80
C ILE A 54 -7.38 10.78 7.94
N ASN A 55 -8.27 9.83 8.25
CA ASN A 55 -9.40 9.90 9.19
C ASN A 55 -10.72 10.45 8.65
N ASP A 56 -10.73 11.14 7.50
CA ASP A 56 -11.97 11.63 6.89
C ASP A 56 -12.41 10.71 5.74
N ASN A 57 -11.60 10.64 4.69
CA ASN A 57 -11.87 9.82 3.51
C ASN A 57 -10.78 8.78 3.23
N GLY A 58 -9.81 8.62 4.12
CA GLY A 58 -8.71 7.68 3.97
C GLY A 58 -8.30 6.98 5.27
N ALA A 59 -7.85 5.74 5.12
CA ALA A 59 -7.22 4.97 6.19
C ALA A 59 -5.74 4.74 5.89
N LEU A 60 -4.88 4.92 6.90
CA LEU A 60 -3.45 4.62 6.81
C LEU A 60 -3.15 3.34 7.58
N GLU A 61 -2.58 2.35 6.89
CA GLU A 61 -2.10 1.11 7.45
C GLU A 61 -0.57 1.05 7.34
N LEU A 62 0.09 0.83 8.48
CA LEU A 62 1.54 0.78 8.58
C LEU A 62 2.01 -0.67 8.71
N LEU A 63 2.84 -1.13 7.78
CA LEU A 63 3.32 -2.52 7.75
C LEU A 63 4.74 -2.61 8.28
N LYS A 64 4.97 -3.46 9.29
CA LYS A 64 6.32 -3.72 9.81
C LYS A 64 7.10 -4.63 8.87
N LYS A 65 8.42 -4.46 8.79
CA LYS A 65 9.32 -5.21 7.86
C LYS A 65 9.13 -6.74 7.89
N ASN A 66 8.90 -7.29 9.09
CA ASN A 66 8.80 -8.74 9.31
C ASN A 66 7.37 -9.25 9.39
N GLU A 67 6.39 -8.40 9.14
CA GLU A 67 4.97 -8.77 9.16
C GLU A 67 4.56 -9.29 7.78
N SER A 68 4.01 -10.50 7.75
CA SER A 68 3.38 -11.03 6.55
C SER A 68 1.99 -10.42 6.45
N PHE A 69 1.74 -9.70 5.36
CA PHE A 69 0.47 -9.04 5.14
C PHE A 69 -0.18 -9.63 3.88
N SER A 70 -1.34 -10.26 4.04
CA SER A 70 -2.12 -10.69 2.88
C SER A 70 -3.08 -9.57 2.50
N PHE A 71 -3.05 -9.17 1.23
CA PHE A 71 -3.97 -8.15 0.71
C PHE A 71 -5.44 -8.49 0.97
N HIS A 72 -5.79 -9.79 1.00
CA HIS A 72 -7.15 -10.25 1.32
C HIS A 72 -7.65 -9.82 2.70
N VAL A 73 -6.75 -9.53 3.64
CA VAL A 73 -7.08 -9.07 5.00
C VAL A 73 -7.68 -7.66 5.00
N LEU A 74 -7.37 -6.84 3.99
CA LEU A 74 -7.93 -5.48 3.86
C LEU A 74 -9.44 -5.50 3.62
N ASN A 75 -9.98 -6.59 3.06
CA ASN A 75 -11.36 -6.72 2.63
C ASN A 75 -11.97 -5.41 2.08
N PRO A 76 -11.30 -4.77 1.10
CA PRO A 76 -11.70 -3.46 0.62
C PRO A 76 -13.06 -3.54 -0.07
N ARG A 77 -13.83 -2.44 -0.01
CA ARG A 77 -15.05 -2.36 -0.81
C ARG A 77 -14.68 -2.24 -2.29
N PRO A 78 -15.51 -2.72 -3.23
CA PRO A 78 -15.38 -2.33 -4.62
C PRO A 78 -15.29 -0.81 -4.73
N GLU A 79 -14.50 -0.34 -5.70
CA GLU A 79 -14.22 1.09 -5.95
C GLU A 79 -13.35 1.76 -4.87
N THR A 80 -12.66 0.97 -4.03
CA THR A 80 -11.64 1.50 -3.12
C THR A 80 -10.34 1.80 -3.88
N ASP A 81 -9.81 2.99 -3.65
CA ASP A 81 -8.50 3.42 -4.12
C ASP A 81 -7.42 3.06 -3.10
N ILE A 82 -6.38 2.35 -3.53
CA ILE A 82 -5.31 1.84 -2.67
C ILE A 82 -3.96 2.35 -3.17
N LEU A 83 -3.28 3.11 -2.32
CA LEU A 83 -1.96 3.68 -2.62
C LEU A 83 -0.90 3.05 -1.72
N VAL A 84 0.16 2.50 -2.32
CA VAL A 84 1.16 1.69 -1.62
C VAL A 84 2.52 2.35 -1.72
N PHE A 85 3.06 2.86 -0.61
CA PHE A 85 4.36 3.53 -0.55
C PHE A 85 5.48 2.60 -0.06
N GLY A 86 6.53 2.45 -0.88
CA GLY A 86 7.79 1.79 -0.48
C GLY A 86 7.68 0.29 -0.21
N LEU A 87 6.52 -0.32 -0.46
CA LEU A 87 6.28 -1.75 -0.28
C LEU A 87 6.28 -2.44 -1.64
N ARG A 88 6.98 -3.58 -1.72
CA ARG A 88 6.93 -4.44 -2.90
C ARG A 88 5.64 -5.27 -2.90
N PRO A 89 5.05 -5.59 -4.07
CA PRO A 89 3.84 -6.40 -4.16
C PRO A 89 3.95 -7.77 -3.49
N SER A 90 5.12 -8.39 -3.55
CA SER A 90 5.39 -9.67 -2.89
C SER A 90 5.19 -9.61 -1.37
N ARG A 91 5.35 -8.44 -0.73
CA ARG A 91 5.05 -8.25 0.69
C ARG A 91 3.55 -8.28 1.00
N LEU A 92 2.73 -8.01 -0.01
CA LEU A 92 1.27 -8.05 0.06
C LEU A 92 0.69 -9.39 -0.47
N MET A 93 1.57 -10.36 -0.77
CA MET A 93 1.23 -11.62 -1.45
C MET A 93 0.58 -11.43 -2.84
N LEU A 94 0.88 -10.31 -3.51
CA LEU A 94 0.43 -10.02 -4.86
C LEU A 94 1.51 -10.41 -5.87
N GLN A 95 1.13 -11.17 -6.90
CA GLN A 95 2.01 -11.57 -8.01
C GLN A 95 1.66 -10.79 -9.28
N GLY A 96 2.67 -10.34 -10.03
CA GLY A 96 2.49 -9.65 -11.32
C GLY A 96 2.27 -8.14 -11.25
N PHE A 97 2.54 -7.50 -10.10
CA PHE A 97 2.34 -6.05 -9.89
C PHE A 97 3.68 -5.28 -9.77
N ASP A 98 4.68 -5.60 -10.59
CA ASP A 98 6.05 -5.13 -10.33
C ASP A 98 6.34 -3.69 -10.79
N GLU A 99 5.41 -3.06 -11.52
CA GLU A 99 5.58 -1.71 -12.06
C GLU A 99 5.11 -0.64 -11.08
N LEU A 100 5.96 0.37 -10.86
CA LEU A 100 5.63 1.55 -10.07
C LEU A 100 4.85 2.56 -10.91
N TYR A 101 4.04 3.38 -10.25
CA TYR A 101 3.30 4.51 -10.84
C TYR A 101 2.23 4.12 -11.86
N ILE A 102 1.88 2.83 -11.91
CA ILE A 102 0.81 2.30 -12.75
C ILE A 102 -0.35 1.87 -11.86
N SER A 103 -1.55 2.17 -12.35
CA SER A 103 -2.81 1.77 -11.74
C SER A 103 -3.18 0.36 -12.18
N PHE A 104 -3.47 -0.50 -11.23
CA PHE A 104 -3.93 -1.87 -11.45
C PHE A 104 -5.33 -2.06 -10.87
N ASP A 105 -6.21 -2.76 -11.59
CA ASP A 105 -7.51 -3.17 -11.08
C ASP A 105 -7.42 -4.57 -10.49
N PHE A 106 -7.72 -4.73 -9.21
CA PHE A 106 -7.70 -6.01 -8.51
C PHE A 106 -8.84 -6.09 -7.49
N LEU A 107 -9.68 -7.12 -7.61
CA LEU A 107 -10.87 -7.32 -6.77
C LEU A 107 -11.81 -6.09 -6.74
N GLY A 108 -11.93 -5.40 -7.88
CA GLY A 108 -12.74 -4.17 -8.00
C GLY A 108 -12.13 -2.95 -7.30
N CYS A 109 -10.90 -3.05 -6.80
CA CYS A 109 -10.15 -1.94 -6.22
C CYS A 109 -9.09 -1.45 -7.20
N ARG A 110 -8.74 -0.18 -7.11
CA ARG A 110 -7.68 0.42 -7.90
C ARG A 110 -6.43 0.57 -7.06
N ILE A 111 -5.38 -0.18 -7.38
CA ILE A 111 -4.13 -0.22 -6.62
C ILE A 111 -3.03 0.48 -7.42
N MET A 112 -2.27 1.35 -6.76
CA MET A 112 -1.03 1.90 -7.33
C MET A 112 0.13 1.75 -6.35
N PHE A 113 1.22 1.18 -6.84
CA PHE A 113 2.49 1.09 -6.12
C PHE A 113 3.35 2.30 -6.45
N VAL A 114 3.97 2.90 -5.44
CA VAL A 114 4.90 4.01 -5.59
C VAL A 114 6.17 3.75 -4.79
N GLY A 115 7.21 4.50 -5.11
CA GLY A 115 8.50 4.41 -4.44
C GLY A 115 8.44 4.74 -2.94
N PRO A 116 9.54 4.50 -2.22
CA PRO A 116 9.67 4.87 -0.81
C PRO A 116 9.56 6.39 -0.62
N LEU A 117 9.09 6.80 0.56
CA LEU A 117 8.85 8.23 0.86
C LEU A 117 10.14 9.05 0.81
N SER A 118 11.29 8.44 1.10
CA SER A 118 12.61 9.08 0.96
C SER A 118 12.85 9.69 -0.42
N ASP A 119 12.35 9.04 -1.47
CA ASP A 119 12.62 9.45 -2.87
C ASP A 119 11.97 10.81 -3.19
N TYR A 120 10.97 11.20 -2.40
CA TYR A 120 10.19 12.42 -2.61
C TYR A 120 10.57 13.56 -1.67
N LEU A 121 11.57 13.42 -0.80
CA LEU A 121 11.96 14.54 0.08
C LEU A 121 12.74 15.61 -0.69
N HIS A 122 13.76 15.18 -1.44
CA HIS A 122 14.76 16.08 -2.02
C HIS A 122 14.73 16.14 -3.55
N GLU A 123 14.26 15.09 -4.22
CA GLU A 123 14.35 15.00 -5.68
C GLU A 123 13.11 15.56 -6.38
N LYS A 124 13.29 16.68 -7.10
CA LYS A 124 12.22 17.34 -7.87
C LYS A 124 11.64 16.44 -8.97
N ASN A 125 12.48 15.63 -9.61
CA ASN A 125 12.06 14.74 -10.69
C ASN A 125 11.12 13.64 -10.17
N ASN A 126 11.43 13.04 -9.03
CA ASN A 126 10.58 11.99 -8.42
C ASN A 126 9.24 12.56 -7.96
N LYS A 127 9.23 13.79 -7.41
CA LYS A 127 7.99 14.51 -7.09
C LYS A 127 7.11 14.72 -8.32
N LEU A 128 7.71 15.14 -9.45
CA LEU A 128 6.98 15.36 -10.70
C LEU A 128 6.42 14.06 -11.28
N LEU A 129 7.23 12.99 -11.27
CA LEU A 129 6.80 11.67 -11.72
C LEU A 129 5.61 11.15 -10.90
N LEU A 130 5.73 11.22 -9.57
CA LEU A 130 4.65 10.85 -8.66
C LEU A 130 3.40 11.69 -8.92
N TRP A 131 3.55 13.01 -9.05
CA TRP A 131 2.41 13.89 -9.29
C TRP A 131 1.66 13.55 -10.58
N ASN A 132 2.38 13.31 -11.67
CA ASN A 132 1.76 12.93 -12.94
C ASN A 132 0.99 11.61 -12.82
N ALA A 133 1.58 10.61 -12.13
CA ALA A 133 0.93 9.34 -11.89
C ALA A 133 -0.35 9.48 -11.04
N LEU A 134 -0.26 10.24 -9.95
CA LEU A 134 -1.39 10.49 -9.05
C LEU A 134 -2.53 11.23 -9.74
N ARG A 135 -2.23 12.18 -10.63
CA ARG A 135 -3.25 12.89 -11.42
C ARG A 135 -4.02 11.97 -12.34
N VAL A 136 -3.32 11.09 -13.06
CA VAL A 136 -3.97 10.10 -13.93
C VAL A 136 -4.80 9.14 -13.09
N TRP A 137 -4.23 8.64 -12.00
CA TRP A 137 -4.87 7.69 -11.08
C TRP A 137 -6.17 8.23 -10.47
N LYS A 138 -6.18 9.51 -10.05
CA LYS A 138 -7.37 10.19 -9.51
C LYS A 138 -8.24 10.90 -10.53
N SER A 139 -7.84 10.88 -11.81
CA SER A 139 -8.53 11.60 -12.88
C SER A 139 -8.66 13.12 -12.60
N LEU A 140 -7.57 13.75 -12.15
CA LEU A 140 -7.46 15.17 -11.78
C LEU A 140 -6.99 16.10 -12.92
#